data_AF-A0A2V7JNM5-F1
#
_entry.id   AF-A0A2V7JNM5-F1
#
_cell.length_a   1.000
_cell.length_b   1.000
_cell.length_c   1.000
_cell.angle_alpha   90.00
_cell.angle_beta   90.00
_cell.angle_gamma   90.00
#
_symmetry.space_group_name_H-M   'P 1'
#
loop_
_entity.id
_entity.type
_entity.pdbx_description
1 polymer ?
#
loop_
_entity_poly.entity_id
_entity_poly.type
_entity_poly.pdbx_seq_one_letter_code
_entity_poly.pdbx_strand_id
1 'polypeptide(L)'
;MKAFGTLSAESLARAARRSPKRAVLFYATEDAGAGETVARLITAAGFDPVKVGGVDQSIRIEFGGDLSEFGLNGRLLTVAEAEALIGAEVR
;
A
#
# COMPACT_ATOMS: atom_id res chain seq x y z
N MET A 1 -5.61 -1.61 12.73
CA MET A 1 -5.62 -1.74 11.26
C MET A 1 -5.20 -0.41 10.64
N LYS A 2 -4.49 -0.44 9.50
CA LYS A 2 -4.12 0.74 8.70
C LYS A 2 -4.29 0.47 7.21
N ALA A 3 -4.79 1.44 6.45
CA ALA A 3 -4.88 1.43 4.98
C ALA A 3 -5.11 2.86 4.45
N PHE A 4 -5.03 3.06 3.13
CA PHE A 4 -5.34 4.33 2.42
C PHE A 4 -4.54 5.58 2.82
N GLY A 5 -3.57 5.46 3.72
CA GLY A 5 -2.70 6.57 4.14
C GLY A 5 -1.34 6.64 3.44
N THR A 6 -1.05 5.70 2.54
CA THR A 6 0.25 5.61 1.85
C THR A 6 0.42 6.68 0.77
N LEU A 7 -0.67 7.07 0.12
CA LEU A 7 -0.66 7.99 -1.02
C LEU A 7 -1.16 9.36 -0.59
N SER A 8 -0.63 10.40 -1.24
CA SER A 8 -1.22 11.72 -1.25
C SER A 8 -2.63 11.68 -1.84
N ALA A 9 -3.46 12.65 -1.45
CA ALA A 9 -4.81 12.76 -2.00
C ALA A 9 -4.83 12.92 -3.53
N GLU A 10 -3.84 13.63 -4.09
CA GLU A 10 -3.69 13.80 -5.54
C GLU A 10 -3.39 12.47 -6.23
N SER A 11 -2.38 11.73 -5.77
CA SER A 11 -2.03 10.43 -6.35
C SER A 11 -3.16 9.42 -6.18
N LEU A 12 -3.85 9.42 -5.03
CA LEU A 12 -5.03 8.57 -4.82
C LEU A 12 -6.15 8.88 -5.83
N ALA A 13 -6.41 10.16 -6.11
CA ALA A 13 -7.44 10.57 -7.05
C ALA A 13 -7.08 10.29 -8.52
N ARG A 14 -5.81 10.42 -8.89
CA ARG A 14 -5.36 10.35 -10.30
C ARG A 14 -4.88 8.97 -10.74
N ALA A 15 -4.29 8.17 -9.85
CA ALA A 15 -3.58 6.94 -10.22
C ALA A 15 -4.48 5.70 -10.27
N ALA A 16 -5.77 5.83 -9.91
CA ALA A 16 -6.73 4.74 -9.97
C ALA A 16 -6.79 4.13 -11.38
N ARG A 17 -6.76 2.80 -11.46
CA ARG A 17 -6.87 2.00 -12.70
C ARG A 17 -5.78 2.30 -13.75
N ARG A 18 -4.59 2.77 -13.34
CA ARG A 18 -3.46 2.95 -14.27
C ARG A 18 -3.13 1.62 -14.99
N SER A 19 -2.70 1.73 -16.25
CA SER A 19 -2.33 0.63 -17.14
C SER A 19 -0.89 0.84 -17.65
N PRO A 20 -0.08 -0.22 -17.92
CA PRO A 20 -0.42 -1.65 -17.90
C PRO A 20 -0.42 -2.30 -16.51
N LYS A 21 0.16 -1.65 -15.49
CA LYS A 21 0.23 -2.18 -14.12
C LYS A 21 -0.41 -1.19 -13.16
N ARG A 22 -1.31 -1.62 -12.29
CA ARG A 22 -1.92 -0.74 -11.29
C ARG A 22 -0.88 -0.30 -10.25
N ALA A 23 -1.15 0.82 -9.60
CA ALA A 23 -0.39 1.22 -8.41
C ALA A 23 -0.88 0.44 -7.19
N VAL A 24 -0.01 0.28 -6.20
CA VAL A 24 -0.32 -0.39 -4.93
C VAL A 24 -0.93 0.58 -3.92
N LEU A 25 -1.89 0.07 -3.14
CA LEU A 25 -2.22 0.60 -1.82
C LEU A 25 -1.90 -0.46 -0.77
N PHE A 26 -1.12 -0.07 0.23
CA PHE A 26 -0.75 -0.94 1.32
C PHE A 26 -1.82 -0.99 2.42
N TYR A 27 -1.86 -2.11 3.14
CA TYR A 27 -2.62 -2.24 4.37
C TYR A 27 -1.90 -3.11 5.41
N ALA A 28 -2.22 -2.89 6.69
CA ALA A 28 -1.60 -3.54 7.83
C ALA A 28 -2.66 -3.92 8.87
N THR A 29 -2.74 -5.21 9.25
CA THR A 29 -3.76 -5.74 10.17
C THR A 29 -3.47 -7.17 10.62
N GLU A 30 -3.75 -7.49 11.89
CA GLU A 30 -3.82 -8.88 12.37
C GLU A 30 -5.14 -9.57 12.01
N ASP A 31 -6.21 -8.79 11.86
CA ASP A 31 -7.54 -9.32 11.62
C ASP A 31 -7.72 -9.71 10.14
N ALA A 32 -7.95 -11.00 9.90
CA ALA A 32 -8.12 -11.56 8.56
C ALA A 32 -9.36 -11.04 7.85
N GLY A 33 -10.50 -10.91 8.55
CA GLY A 33 -11.76 -10.44 7.95
C GLY A 33 -11.71 -8.96 7.56
N ALA A 34 -11.07 -8.14 8.39
CA ALA A 34 -10.77 -6.75 8.07
C ALA A 34 -9.78 -6.65 6.89
N GLY A 35 -8.78 -7.54 6.84
CA GLY A 35 -7.82 -7.66 5.74
C GLY A 35 -8.49 -7.96 4.40
N GLU A 36 -9.37 -8.96 4.35
CA GLU A 36 -10.13 -9.29 3.15
C GLU A 36 -11.02 -8.13 2.70
N THR A 37 -11.71 -7.49 3.66
CA THR A 37 -12.61 -6.38 3.38
C THR A 37 -11.87 -5.21 2.76
N VAL A 38 -10.71 -4.83 3.31
CA VAL A 38 -9.94 -3.71 2.78
C VAL A 38 -9.27 -4.02 1.45
N ALA A 39 -8.82 -5.27 1.25
CA ALA A 39 -8.25 -5.68 -0.03
C ALA A 39 -9.28 -5.55 -1.17
N ARG A 40 -10.55 -5.89 -0.89
CA ARG A 40 -11.66 -5.67 -1.84
C ARG A 40 -11.90 -4.19 -2.10
N LEU A 41 -11.91 -3.34 -1.06
CA LEU A 41 -12.10 -1.89 -1.21
C LEU A 41 -10.97 -1.25 -2.04
N ILE A 42 -9.72 -1.62 -1.77
CA ILE A 42 -8.56 -1.16 -2.54
C ILE A 42 -8.67 -1.56 -4.02
N THR A 43 -9.06 -2.82 -4.26
CA THR A 43 -9.27 -3.34 -5.61
C THR A 43 -10.37 -2.56 -6.33
N ALA A 44 -11.50 -2.31 -5.66
CA ALA A 44 -12.61 -1.53 -6.19
C ALA A 44 -12.23 -0.07 -6.48
N ALA A 45 -11.35 0.52 -5.65
CA ALA A 45 -10.78 1.84 -5.87
C ALA A 45 -9.82 1.89 -7.09
N GLY A 46 -9.43 0.75 -7.65
CA GLY A 46 -8.61 0.67 -8.86
C GLY A 46 -7.11 0.48 -8.60
N PHE A 47 -6.73 -0.02 -7.44
CA PHE A 47 -5.35 -0.27 -7.03
C PHE A 47 -5.14 -1.76 -6.73
N ASP A 48 -3.89 -2.21 -6.66
CA ASP A 48 -3.55 -3.54 -6.16
C ASP A 48 -3.36 -3.51 -4.64
N PRO A 49 -4.06 -4.37 -3.86
CA PRO A 49 -3.88 -4.44 -2.41
C PRO A 49 -2.63 -5.23 -2.04
N VAL A 50 -1.79 -4.67 -1.15
CA VAL A 50 -0.60 -5.37 -0.61
C VAL A 50 -0.59 -5.30 0.91
N LYS A 51 -0.53 -6.46 1.58
CA LYS A 51 -0.40 -6.54 3.04
C LYS A 51 1.06 -6.34 3.42
N VAL A 52 1.35 -5.37 4.29
CA VAL A 52 2.72 -5.16 4.80
C VAL A 52 3.00 -5.97 6.08
N GLY A 53 1.97 -6.54 6.68
CA GLY A 53 2.05 -7.33 7.90
C GLY A 53 1.00 -6.91 8.91
N GLY A 54 1.41 -6.94 10.17
CA GLY A 54 0.61 -6.59 11.32
C GLY A 54 0.45 -5.09 11.56
N VAL A 55 -0.32 -4.70 12.59
CA VAL A 55 -0.48 -3.27 12.94
C VAL A 55 0.83 -2.65 13.43
N ASP A 56 1.72 -3.46 13.99
CA ASP A 56 3.10 -3.10 14.33
C ASP A 56 3.90 -2.59 13.10
N GLN A 57 3.57 -3.07 11.90
CA GLN A 57 4.18 -2.64 10.63
C GLN A 57 3.52 -1.38 10.04
N SER A 58 2.52 -0.78 10.71
CA SER A 58 1.78 0.37 10.17
C SER A 58 2.64 1.60 9.94
N ILE A 59 3.72 1.79 10.72
CA ILE A 59 4.62 2.95 10.61
C ILE A 59 5.27 3.04 9.22
N ARG A 60 5.53 1.90 8.57
CA ARG A 60 6.09 1.82 7.22
C ARG A 60 5.21 2.48 6.17
N ILE A 61 3.90 2.51 6.41
CA ILE A 61 2.88 3.00 5.47
C ILE A 61 2.20 4.29 5.94
N GLU A 62 2.72 4.93 6.99
CA GLU A 62 2.35 6.28 7.43
C GLU A 62 3.03 7.35 6.58
N PHE A 63 2.55 8.59 6.67
CA PHE A 63 3.21 9.73 6.03
C PHE A 63 4.68 9.82 6.48
N GLY A 64 5.62 9.59 5.55
CA GLY A 64 7.06 9.57 5.83
C GLY A 64 7.65 8.19 6.14
N GLY A 65 6.83 7.14 6.23
CA GLY A 65 7.30 5.76 6.27
C GLY A 65 7.99 5.34 4.96
N ASP A 66 8.85 4.33 5.02
CA ASP A 66 9.68 3.86 3.90
C ASP A 66 8.88 3.32 2.70
N LEU A 67 7.65 2.86 2.94
CA LEU A 67 6.71 2.41 1.90
C LEU A 67 5.67 3.47 1.52
N SER A 68 5.68 4.64 2.16
CA SER A 68 4.80 5.75 1.81
C SER A 68 5.23 6.43 0.51
N GLU A 69 4.31 7.04 -0.22
CA GLU A 69 4.65 7.81 -1.43
C GLU A 69 5.74 8.84 -1.15
N PHE A 70 5.68 9.51 0.01
CA PHE A 70 6.68 10.50 0.41
C PHE A 70 8.05 9.85 0.69
N GLY A 71 8.08 8.73 1.44
CA GLY A 71 9.32 7.98 1.69
C GLY A 71 9.92 7.37 0.40
N LEU A 72 9.10 7.15 -0.61
CA LEU A 72 9.48 6.65 -1.93
C LEU A 72 9.77 7.78 -2.94
N ASN A 73 9.90 9.03 -2.49
CA ASN A 73 10.15 10.21 -3.33
C ASN A 73 9.12 10.39 -4.47
N GLY A 74 7.83 10.22 -4.15
CA GLY A 74 6.72 10.38 -5.10
C GLY A 74 6.47 9.17 -6.00
N ARG A 75 7.23 8.07 -5.84
CA ARG A 75 7.03 6.88 -6.66
C ARG A 75 5.80 6.08 -6.25
N LEU A 76 5.05 5.63 -7.26
CA LEU A 76 3.94 4.69 -7.11
C LEU A 76 4.36 3.28 -7.55
N LEU A 77 4.42 2.36 -6.59
CA LEU A 77 4.92 1.01 -6.79
C LEU A 77 3.92 0.11 -7.52
N THR A 78 4.47 -0.85 -8.25
CA THR A 78 3.80 -2.09 -8.67
C THR A 78 3.85 -3.13 -7.55
N VAL A 79 3.02 -4.18 -7.64
CA VAL A 79 3.04 -5.30 -6.67
C VAL A 79 4.44 -5.90 -6.52
N ALA A 80 5.12 -6.18 -7.63
CA ALA A 80 6.45 -6.78 -7.59
C ALA A 80 7.50 -5.91 -6.87
N GLU A 81 7.44 -4.59 -7.05
CA GLU A 81 8.35 -3.66 -6.33
C GLU A 81 7.99 -3.56 -4.86
N ALA A 82 6.70 -3.54 -4.54
CA ALA A 82 6.19 -3.52 -3.17
C ALA A 82 6.62 -4.76 -2.38
N GLU A 83 6.45 -5.95 -2.94
CA GLU A 83 6.87 -7.22 -2.32
C GLU A 83 8.38 -7.28 -2.11
N ALA A 84 9.17 -6.79 -3.08
CA ALA A 84 10.62 -6.73 -2.95
C ALA A 84 11.08 -5.82 -1.79
N LEU A 85 10.45 -4.67 -1.60
CA LEU A 85 10.77 -3.73 -0.52
C LEU A 85 10.29 -4.22 0.85
N ILE A 86 9.16 -4.92 0.92
CA ILE A 86 8.71 -5.55 2.17
C ILE A 86 9.75 -6.59 2.63
N GLY A 87 10.22 -7.45 1.70
CA GLY A 87 11.18 -8.51 2.00
C GLY A 87 12.62 -8.04 2.27
N ALA A 88 12.98 -6.80 1.92
CA ALA A 88 14.33 -6.28 2.09
C ALA A 88 14.70 -5.96 3.55
N GLU A 89 13.72 -5.82 4.44
CA GLU A 89 13.93 -5.49 5.86
C GLU A 89 14.11 -6.75 6.75
N VAL A 90 13.82 -7.95 6.23
CA VAL A 90 13.93 -9.23 6.96
C VAL A 90 15.38 -9.79 6.91
N ARG A 91 16.39 -8.95 6.69
CA ARG A 91 17.81 -9.34 6.61
C ARG A 91 18.69 -8.54 7.55
#